data_AF-A0A8K1LGQ9-F1
#
_entry.id   AF-A0A8K1LGQ9-F1
#
_cell.length_a   1.000
_cell.length_b   1.000
_cell.length_c   1.000
_cell.angle_alpha   90.00
_cell.angle_beta   90.00
_cell.angle_gamma   90.00
#
_symmetry.space_group_name_H-M   'P 1'
#
loop_
_entity.id
_entity.type
_entity.pdbx_description
1 polymer ?
#
loop_
_entity_poly.entity_id
_entity_poly.type
_entity_poly.pdbx_seq_one_letter_code
_entity_poly.pdbx_strand_id
1 'polypeptide(L)'
;MAAIKHRRTALERVEKFISDIYFTDCNLRGRLFGDRCPPASLSCFQTPRRIPYQEAVVQEFGPAEVGQSLGPTRLPFQTCLLCIGCQ
;
A
#
# COMPACT_ATOMS: atom_id res chain seq x y z
N MET A 1 33.07 -4.76 -33.04
CA MET A 1 31.79 -4.81 -32.29
C MET A 1 31.80 -6.06 -31.42
N ALA A 2 31.71 -5.91 -30.09
CA ALA A 2 31.69 -7.07 -29.20
C ALA A 2 30.37 -7.83 -29.36
N ALA A 3 30.45 -9.09 -29.81
CA ALA A 3 29.28 -9.96 -29.89
C ALA A 3 28.78 -10.27 -28.47
N ILE A 4 27.56 -9.84 -28.14
CA ILE A 4 26.90 -10.16 -26.88
C ILE A 4 26.63 -11.66 -26.85
N LYS A 5 27.51 -12.44 -26.20
CA LYS A 5 27.26 -13.86 -25.97
C LYS A 5 25.98 -14.00 -25.13
N HIS A 6 25.10 -14.93 -25.54
CA HIS A 6 23.82 -15.24 -24.88
C HIS A 6 22.77 -14.11 -24.85
N ARG A 7 22.67 -13.31 -25.92
CA ARG A 7 21.65 -12.24 -26.08
C ARG A 7 20.21 -12.71 -25.78
N ARG A 8 19.82 -13.91 -26.22
CA ARG A 8 18.47 -14.46 -25.97
C ARG A 8 18.20 -14.61 -24.47
N THR A 9 19.14 -15.21 -23.75
CA THR A 9 19.05 -15.40 -22.29
C THR A 9 19.03 -14.07 -21.54
N ALA A 10 19.76 -13.07 -22.00
CA ALA A 10 19.72 -11.73 -21.39
C ALA A 10 18.35 -11.06 -21.56
N LEU A 11 17.75 -11.16 -22.76
CA LEU A 11 16.41 -10.63 -23.01
C LEU A 11 15.34 -11.33 -22.17
N GLU A 12 15.34 -12.67 -22.14
CA GLU A 12 14.40 -13.45 -21.33
C GLU A 12 14.51 -13.12 -19.82
N ARG A 13 15.71 -12.80 -19.33
CA ARG A 13 15.91 -12.39 -17.92
C ARG A 13 15.35 -11.00 -17.63
N VAL A 14 15.53 -10.05 -18.56
CA VAL A 14 14.98 -8.70 -18.42
C VAL A 14 13.45 -8.74 -18.48
N GLU A 15 12.89 -9.49 -19.43
CA GLU A 15 11.44 -9.68 -19.58
C GLU A 15 10.82 -10.31 -18.33
N LYS A 16 11.48 -11.31 -17.72
CA LYS A 16 11.05 -11.87 -16.44
C LYS A 16 11.14 -10.82 -15.33
N PHE A 17 12.27 -10.12 -15.19
CA PHE A 17 12.47 -9.13 -14.12
C PHE A 17 11.41 -8.02 -14.09
N ILE A 18 10.92 -7.57 -15.27
CA ILE A 18 9.90 -6.51 -15.36
C ILE A 18 8.46 -7.04 -15.26
N SER A 19 8.24 -8.35 -15.48
CA SER A 19 6.90 -8.92 -15.55
C SER A 19 6.21 -8.98 -14.19
N ASP A 20 5.02 -8.39 -14.11
CA ASP A 20 4.14 -8.43 -12.93
C ASP A 20 3.59 -9.83 -12.61
N ILE A 21 3.69 -10.78 -13.54
CA ILE A 21 3.12 -12.14 -13.41
C ILE A 21 4.20 -13.14 -12.97
N TYR A 22 5.42 -13.01 -13.50
CA TYR A 22 6.50 -13.96 -13.25
C TYR A 22 7.48 -13.52 -12.16
N PHE A 23 7.45 -12.25 -11.78
CA PHE A 23 8.41 -11.66 -10.87
C PHE A 23 7.70 -10.76 -9.86
N THR A 24 6.81 -11.39 -9.10
CA THR A 24 6.05 -10.81 -7.99
C THR A 24 6.88 -10.65 -6.72
N ASP A 25 8.17 -11.01 -6.74
CA ASP A 25 9.05 -10.92 -5.58
C ASP A 25 9.29 -9.45 -5.22
N CYS A 26 8.60 -9.03 -4.17
CA CYS A 26 8.61 -7.70 -3.60
C CYS A 26 10.01 -7.22 -3.18
N ASN A 27 10.98 -8.13 -3.03
CA ASN A 27 12.35 -7.82 -2.66
C ASN A 27 13.17 -7.09 -3.73
N LEU A 28 12.78 -7.14 -5.01
CA LEU A 28 13.49 -6.47 -6.11
C LEU A 28 12.80 -5.20 -6.61
N ARG A 29 11.48 -5.07 -6.45
CA ARG A 29 10.75 -3.81 -6.70
C ARG A 29 10.79 -2.82 -5.53
N GLY A 30 11.13 -3.27 -4.33
CA GLY A 30 11.09 -2.46 -3.09
C GLY A 30 12.41 -1.79 -2.68
N ARG A 31 13.48 -1.84 -3.48
CA ARG A 31 14.84 -1.57 -2.96
C ARG A 31 15.40 -0.16 -3.15
N LEU A 32 14.56 0.82 -3.42
CA LEU A 32 14.93 2.24 -3.26
C LEU A 32 14.39 2.85 -1.96
N PHE A 33 13.41 2.22 -1.31
CA PHE A 33 12.89 2.61 0.01
C PHE A 33 12.55 1.33 0.79
N GLY A 34 13.59 0.70 1.34
CA GLY A 34 13.53 -0.59 2.01
C GLY A 34 12.98 -0.55 3.44
N ASP A 35 12.82 0.64 4.03
CA ASP A 35 12.25 0.77 5.36
C ASP A 35 10.72 0.72 5.26
N ARG A 36 10.22 -0.49 5.02
CA ARG A 36 8.81 -0.81 5.20
C ARG A 36 8.57 -1.04 6.68
N CYS A 37 8.52 0.04 7.45
CA CYS A 37 8.09 -0.03 8.84
C CYS A 37 6.63 -0.46 8.87
N PRO A 38 6.28 -1.59 9.50
CA PRO A 38 4.89 -1.88 9.81
C PRO A 38 4.32 -0.70 10.60
N PRO A 39 3.12 -0.22 10.27
CA PRO A 39 2.50 0.84 11.05
C PRO A 39 2.38 0.38 12.49
N ALA A 40 2.91 1.16 13.43
CA ALA A 40 2.98 0.80 14.84
C ALA A 40 1.58 0.67 15.46
N SER A 41 0.65 1.46 14.93
CA SER A 41 -0.75 1.42 15.31
C SER A 41 -1.59 1.89 14.13
N LEU A 42 -2.71 1.20 13.91
CA LEU A 42 -3.76 1.66 13.02
C LEU A 42 -4.97 2.00 13.86
N SER A 43 -5.58 3.14 13.56
CA SER A 43 -6.83 3.52 14.19
C SER A 43 -7.78 4.11 13.15
N CYS A 44 -9.08 3.92 13.37
CA CYS A 44 -10.11 4.34 12.44
C CYS A 44 -11.26 5.07 13.12
N PHE A 45 -11.88 5.97 12.37
CA PHE A 45 -13.11 6.65 12.77
C PHE A 45 -14.11 6.59 11.62
N GLN A 46 -15.34 6.16 11.93
CA GLN A 46 -16.43 6.07 10.97
C GLN A 46 -17.41 7.22 11.19
N THR A 47 -17.66 8.00 10.13
CA THR A 47 -18.66 9.07 10.16
C THR A 47 -19.69 8.87 9.06
N PRO A 48 -20.99 9.12 9.34
CA PRO A 48 -22.07 9.07 8.36
C PRO A 48 -22.13 10.34 7.51
N ARG A 49 -21.15 11.26 7.60
CA ARG A 49 -21.03 12.44 6.73
C ARG A 49 -19.56 12.78 6.47
N ARG A 50 -19.28 13.50 5.37
CA ARG A 50 -17.96 14.11 5.18
C ARG A 50 -17.77 15.24 6.19
N ILE A 51 -16.61 15.27 6.84
CA ILE A 51 -16.23 16.30 7.82
C ILE A 51 -14.94 17.00 7.36
N PRO A 52 -14.74 18.28 7.69
CA PRO A 52 -13.49 18.98 7.40
C PRO A 52 -12.34 18.41 8.26
N TYR A 53 -11.11 18.59 7.79
CA TYR A 53 -9.91 18.07 8.46
C TYR A 53 -9.77 18.52 9.92
N GLN A 54 -10.12 19.77 10.21
CA GLN A 54 -10.07 20.34 11.57
C GLN A 54 -11.03 19.61 12.53
N GLU A 55 -12.18 19.16 12.04
CA GLU A 55 -13.11 18.33 12.81
C GLU A 55 -12.63 16.88 12.91
N ALA A 56 -11.95 16.36 11.87
CA ALA A 56 -11.46 14.99 11.81
C ALA A 56 -10.33 14.69 12.81
N VAL A 57 -9.40 15.63 12.99
CA VAL A 57 -8.21 15.42 13.85
C VAL A 57 -8.53 15.34 15.35
N VAL A 58 -9.66 15.93 15.76
CA VAL A 58 -10.13 15.93 17.15
C VAL A 58 -11.05 14.76 17.48
N GLN A 59 -11.40 13.93 16.50
CA GLN A 59 -12.26 12.77 16.75
C GLN A 59 -11.52 11.68 17.52
N GLU A 60 -12.30 10.85 18.21
CA GLU A 60 -11.79 9.65 18.86
C GLU A 60 -11.63 8.53 17.83
N PHE A 61 -10.38 8.14 17.58
CA PHE A 61 -10.07 7.01 16.70
C PHE A 61 -9.98 5.72 17.51
N GLY A 62 -10.79 4.72 17.14
CA GLY A 62 -10.72 3.38 17.70
C GLY A 62 -9.64 2.54 17.02
N PRO A 63 -9.11 1.48 17.67
CA PRO A 63 -8.12 0.60 17.06
C PRO A 63 -8.68 -0.08 15.80
N ALA A 64 -7.82 -0.22 14.78
CA ALA A 64 -8.17 -0.86 13.51
C ALA A 64 -7.11 -1.89 13.11
N GLU A 65 -7.53 -2.90 12.35
CA GLU A 65 -6.65 -3.98 11.88
C GLU A 65 -6.52 -4.01 10.37
N VAL A 66 -5.38 -4.50 9.88
CA VAL A 66 -5.16 -4.72 8.45
C VAL A 66 -6.11 -5.83 7.98
N GLY A 67 -6.94 -5.52 6.98
CA GLY A 67 -7.95 -6.47 6.48
C GLY A 67 -9.31 -6.37 7.16
N GLN A 68 -9.49 -5.43 8.10
CA GLN A 68 -10.79 -5.16 8.72
C GLN A 68 -11.80 -4.62 7.69
N SER A 69 -12.99 -5.21 7.68
CA SER A 69 -14.10 -4.75 6.85
C SER A 69 -14.74 -3.49 7.46
N LEU A 70 -14.37 -2.33 6.92
CA LEU A 70 -14.90 -1.03 7.35
C LEU A 70 -16.19 -0.69 6.60
N GLY A 71 -17.29 -1.38 6.94
CA GLY A 71 -18.65 -1.07 6.49
C GLY A 71 -18.89 -1.14 4.96
N PRO A 72 -20.15 -1.00 4.52
CA PRO A 72 -20.47 -0.96 3.11
C PRO A 72 -19.99 0.36 2.48
N THR A 73 -18.98 0.28 1.61
CA THR A 73 -18.43 1.40 0.82
C THR A 73 -19.47 2.08 -0.09
N ARG A 74 -20.69 1.52 -0.18
CA ARG A 74 -21.74 1.91 -1.15
C ARG A 74 -22.71 2.97 -0.65
N LEU A 75 -22.56 3.47 0.58
CA LEU A 75 -23.36 4.61 1.04
C LEU A 75 -22.58 5.91 0.80
N PRO A 76 -23.16 6.91 0.10
CA PRO A 76 -22.47 8.15 -0.29
C PRO A 76 -21.97 9.00 0.89
N PHE A 77 -22.33 8.63 2.12
CA PHE A 77 -22.04 9.38 3.33
C PHE A 77 -21.14 8.66 4.34
N GLN A 78 -20.83 7.36 4.19
CA GLN A 78 -19.89 6.69 5.09
C GLN A 78 -18.46 6.98 4.65
N THR A 79 -17.75 7.80 5.44
CA THR A 79 -16.31 8.04 5.27
C THR A 79 -15.58 7.36 6.43
N CYS A 80 -14.60 6.51 6.11
CA CYS A 80 -13.69 5.94 7.09
C CYS A 80 -12.38 6.72 7.05
N LEU A 81 -11.99 7.30 8.18
CA LEU A 81 -10.70 7.96 8.34
C LEU A 81 -9.72 6.96 8.96
N LEU A 82 -8.53 6.82 8.35
CA LEU A 82 -7.46 5.96 8.84
C LEU A 82 -6.32 6.83 9.36
N CYS A 83 -5.94 6.62 10.62
CA CYS A 83 -4.75 7.20 11.20
C CYS A 83 -3.68 6.12 11.30
N ILE A 84 -2.51 6.40 10.73
CA ILE A 84 -1.37 5.49 10.70
C ILE A 84 -0.31 6.08 11.63
N GLY A 85 -0.09 5.42 12.75
CA GLY A 85 1.02 5.75 13.65
C GLY A 85 2.32 5.18 13.09
N CYS A 86 3.30 6.04 12.87
CA CYS A 86 4.68 5.64 12.65
C CYS A 86 5.43 5.73 13.99
N GLN A 87 6.23 4.71 14.31
CA GLN A 87 7.24 4.79 15.37
C GLN A 87 8.38 5.71 14.93
#